data_AF-A0A0C5VWH1-F1
#
_entry.id   AF-A0A0C5VWH1-F1
#
_cell.length_a   1.000
_cell.length_b   1.000
_cell.length_c   1.000
_cell.angle_alpha   90.00
_cell.angle_beta   90.00
_cell.angle_gamma   90.00
#
_symmetry.space_group_name_H-M   'P 1'
#
loop_
_entity.id
_entity.type
_entity.pdbx_description
1 polymer ?
#
loop_
_entity_poly.entity_id
_entity_poly.type
_entity_poly.pdbx_seq_one_letter_code
_entity_poly.pdbx_strand_id
1 'polypeptide(L)'
;MKDLKSYNIKHSGFKVPDNYFETLEDQLFSEIKLKNTIDDAGFKIPENYLSNLENAIISKVKEEKTGKVITLFNRKKLIYISGVAAAVLLLFTLTFNSKSNNWNNLDFEMVENYMITEDILDSYEIASLLPEEDLIESNFIQIDFNEENIENYLLNNLDIEDLTTE
;
A
#
# COMPACT_ATOMS: atom_id res chain seq x y z
N MET A 1 12.52 57.43 42.81
CA MET A 1 11.33 56.92 43.52
C MET A 1 10.13 57.14 42.61
N LYS A 2 9.32 56.11 42.36
CA LYS A 2 8.28 56.11 41.31
C LYS A 2 6.95 56.37 42.01
N ASP A 3 6.28 57.47 41.69
CA ASP A 3 5.05 57.89 42.37
C ASP A 3 3.92 56.89 42.09
N LEU A 4 3.45 56.21 43.14
CA LEU A 4 2.28 55.35 43.06
C LEU A 4 1.03 56.24 43.04
N LYS A 5 0.43 56.41 41.85
CA LYS A 5 -0.89 57.03 41.72
C LYS A 5 -1.91 56.23 42.53
N SER A 6 -2.45 56.85 43.58
CA SER A 6 -3.57 56.31 44.35
C SER A 6 -4.81 56.21 43.46
N TYR A 7 -5.15 55.01 43.03
CA TYR A 7 -6.44 54.74 42.40
C TYR A 7 -7.50 54.72 43.51
N ASN A 8 -8.26 55.81 43.63
CA ASN A 8 -9.39 55.90 44.55
C ASN A 8 -10.55 55.05 44.00
N ILE A 9 -10.56 53.77 44.36
CA ILE A 9 -11.63 52.84 44.00
C ILE A 9 -12.89 53.25 44.78
N LYS A 10 -13.76 54.05 44.17
CA LYS A 10 -14.97 54.59 44.83
C LYS A 10 -15.99 53.50 45.21
N HIS A 11 -15.94 52.35 44.54
CA HIS A 11 -16.82 51.21 44.80
C HIS A 11 -16.03 49.91 44.66
N SER A 12 -16.05 49.05 45.68
CA SER A 12 -15.22 47.84 45.78
C SER A 12 -15.53 46.76 44.74
N GLY A 13 -16.53 46.97 43.87
CA GLY A 13 -17.01 45.98 42.90
C GLY A 13 -17.85 44.86 43.51
N PHE A 14 -17.86 44.73 44.84
CA PHE A 14 -18.65 43.75 45.56
C PHE A 14 -20.01 44.35 45.92
N LYS A 15 -21.08 43.67 45.49
CA LYS A 15 -22.45 43.95 45.92
C LYS A 15 -22.90 42.80 46.82
N VAL A 16 -23.51 43.14 47.95
CA VAL A 16 -24.20 42.16 48.78
C VAL A 16 -25.59 41.87 48.20
N PRO A 17 -26.18 40.70 48.48
CA PRO A 17 -27.56 40.41 48.13
C PRO A 17 -28.53 41.42 48.76
N ASP A 18 -29.68 41.59 48.12
CA ASP A 18 -30.77 42.41 48.66
C ASP A 18 -31.20 41.87 50.03
N ASN A 19 -31.47 42.79 50.96
CA ASN A 19 -31.87 42.52 52.35
C ASN A 19 -30.85 41.73 53.20
N TYR A 20 -29.60 41.58 52.75
CA TYR A 20 -28.55 40.87 53.50
C TYR A 20 -28.41 41.34 54.96
N PHE A 21 -28.32 42.65 55.18
CA PHE A 21 -28.16 43.20 56.53
C PHE A 21 -29.46 43.19 57.34
N GLU A 22 -30.62 43.17 56.68
CA GLU A 22 -31.93 43.12 57.34
C GLU A 22 -32.19 41.73 57.93
N THR A 23 -31.75 40.66 57.26
CA THR A 23 -31.97 39.28 57.71
C THR A 23 -30.81 38.68 58.51
N LEU A 24 -29.65 39.34 58.53
CA LEU A 24 -28.42 38.80 59.13
C LEU A 24 -28.59 38.46 60.61
N GLU A 25 -29.26 39.34 61.37
CA GLU A 25 -29.46 39.16 62.80
C GLU A 25 -30.34 37.93 63.09
N ASP A 26 -31.47 37.81 62.39
CA ASP A 26 -32.40 36.70 62.53
C ASP A 26 -31.75 35.35 62.14
N GLN A 27 -30.96 35.34 61.06
CA GLN A 27 -30.23 34.16 60.61
C GLN A 27 -29.19 33.73 61.65
N LEU A 28 -28.43 34.68 62.19
CA LEU A 28 -27.39 34.41 63.18
C LEU A 28 -27.99 33.87 64.49
N PHE A 29 -29.08 34.46 64.98
CA PHE A 29 -29.77 33.94 66.17
C PHE A 29 -30.40 32.57 65.94
N SER A 30 -30.95 32.32 64.75
CA SER A 30 -31.47 31.00 64.37
C SER A 30 -30.38 29.93 64.37
N GLU A 31 -29.20 30.22 63.80
CA GLU A 31 -28.06 29.30 63.81
C GLU A 31 -27.53 29.03 65.22
N ILE A 32 -27.41 30.07 66.07
CA ILE A 32 -26.99 29.92 67.46
C ILE A 32 -27.99 29.06 68.23
N LYS A 33 -29.29 29.30 68.05
CA LYS A 33 -30.35 28.52 68.71
C LYS A 33 -30.31 27.06 68.26
N LEU A 34 -30.10 26.79 66.98
CA LEU A 34 -29.96 25.45 66.43
C LEU A 34 -28.75 24.73 67.04
N LYS A 35 -27.60 25.40 67.10
CA LYS A 35 -26.36 24.87 67.65
C LYS A 35 -26.43 24.61 69.17
N ASN A 36 -27.19 25.42 69.91
CA ASN A 36 -27.42 25.20 71.34
C ASN A 36 -28.47 24.10 71.63
N THR A 37 -29.28 23.74 70.63
CA THR A 37 -30.32 22.71 70.77
C THR A 37 -29.82 21.33 70.34
N ILE A 38 -28.78 21.28 69.51
CA ILE A 38 -28.27 20.06 68.89
C ILE A 38 -26.77 19.93 69.20
N ASP A 39 -26.42 18.94 70.02
CA ASP A 39 -25.03 18.68 70.43
C ASP A 39 -24.19 17.93 69.37
N ASP A 40 -24.84 17.31 68.38
CA ASP A 40 -24.18 16.46 67.37
C ASP A 40 -24.73 16.73 65.97
N ALA A 41 -23.87 16.72 64.95
CA ALA A 41 -24.23 17.08 63.56
C ALA A 41 -25.21 16.10 62.88
N GLY A 42 -25.77 15.14 63.63
CA GLY A 42 -26.77 14.15 63.21
C GLY A 42 -26.20 13.01 62.36
N PHE A 43 -25.21 13.29 61.51
CA PHE A 43 -24.59 12.31 60.64
C PHE A 43 -23.15 12.03 61.07
N LYS A 44 -22.94 10.83 61.62
CA LYS A 44 -21.62 10.28 61.86
C LYS A 44 -21.27 9.31 60.74
N ILE A 45 -20.04 9.41 60.24
CA ILE A 45 -19.53 8.39 59.33
C ILE A 45 -19.44 7.05 60.07
N PRO A 46 -19.71 5.92 59.38
CA PRO A 46 -19.50 4.60 59.96
C PRO A 46 -18.05 4.42 60.41
N GLU A 47 -17.87 3.60 61.44
CA GLU A 47 -16.56 3.23 61.93
C GLU A 47 -15.71 2.65 60.79
N ASN A 48 -14.45 3.12 60.68
CA ASN A 48 -13.52 2.70 59.64
C ASN A 48 -13.92 3.01 58.18
N TYR A 49 -14.91 3.88 57.93
CA TYR A 49 -15.30 4.25 56.55
C TYR A 49 -14.12 4.77 55.72
N LEU A 50 -13.38 5.77 56.25
CA LEU A 50 -12.24 6.37 55.54
C LEU A 50 -11.05 5.40 55.47
N SER A 51 -10.82 4.61 56.51
CA SER A 51 -9.76 3.59 56.55
C SER A 51 -9.98 2.48 55.52
N ASN A 52 -11.24 2.13 55.22
CA ASN A 52 -11.59 1.07 54.27
C ASN A 52 -11.81 1.60 52.84
N LEU A 53 -11.92 2.91 52.66
CA LEU A 53 -12.20 3.54 51.37
C LEU A 53 -11.15 3.17 50.32
N GLU A 54 -9.87 3.27 50.66
CA GLU A 54 -8.76 2.94 49.76
C GLU A 54 -8.82 1.48 49.32
N ASN A 55 -9.01 0.56 50.26
CA ASN A 55 -9.14 -0.87 49.98
C ASN A 55 -10.38 -1.19 49.12
N ALA A 56 -11.49 -0.50 49.35
CA ALA A 56 -12.71 -0.63 48.55
C ALA A 56 -12.52 -0.14 47.11
N ILE A 57 -11.77 0.95 46.92
CA ILE A 57 -11.43 1.47 45.59
C ILE A 57 -10.49 0.48 44.87
N ILE A 58 -9.42 0.04 45.53
CA ILE A 58 -8.44 -0.88 44.95
C ILE A 58 -9.08 -2.22 44.56
N SER A 59 -9.97 -2.77 45.40
CA SER A 59 -10.67 -4.03 45.10
C SER A 59 -11.58 -3.89 43.88
N LYS A 60 -12.32 -2.79 43.75
CA LYS A 60 -13.17 -2.53 42.58
C LYS A 60 -12.39 -2.24 41.29
N VAL A 61 -11.19 -1.67 41.40
CA VAL A 61 -10.34 -1.37 40.23
C VAL A 61 -9.51 -2.59 39.80
N LYS A 62 -9.11 -3.47 40.73
CA LYS A 62 -8.36 -4.70 40.41
C LYS A 62 -9.21 -5.79 39.76
N GLU A 63 -10.52 -5.78 39.95
CA GLU A 63 -11.45 -6.62 39.17
C GLU A 63 -11.63 -6.07 37.75
N GLU A 64 -10.53 -5.81 37.04
CA GLU A 64 -10.59 -5.93 35.59
C GLU A 64 -10.82 -7.41 35.29
N LYS A 65 -12.09 -7.76 35.05
CA LYS A 65 -12.41 -8.93 34.24
C LYS A 65 -11.71 -8.71 32.92
N THR A 66 -10.47 -9.18 32.81
CA THR A 66 -9.74 -9.30 31.57
C THR A 66 -10.57 -10.23 30.71
N GLY A 67 -11.53 -9.66 29.99
CA GLY A 67 -12.30 -10.38 28.98
C GLY A 67 -11.26 -11.10 28.13
N LYS A 68 -11.39 -12.42 27.99
CA LYS A 68 -10.38 -13.30 27.40
C LYS A 68 -9.90 -12.73 26.05
N VAL A 69 -8.83 -11.95 26.06
CA VAL A 69 -8.29 -11.31 24.85
C VAL A 69 -7.55 -12.40 24.10
N ILE A 70 -8.23 -12.99 23.12
CA ILE A 70 -7.58 -13.90 22.16
C ILE A 70 -6.98 -13.06 21.04
N THR A 71 -5.72 -13.32 20.73
CA THR A 71 -5.04 -12.65 19.61
C THR A 71 -5.60 -13.19 18.30
N LEU A 72 -6.06 -12.29 17.41
CA LEU A 72 -6.77 -12.67 16.20
C LEU A 72 -5.85 -13.25 15.11
N PHE A 73 -4.58 -12.87 15.10
CA PHE A 73 -3.62 -13.27 14.08
C PHE A 73 -2.36 -13.89 14.68
N ASN A 74 -2.14 -15.17 14.37
CA ASN A 74 -0.88 -15.85 14.66
C ASN A 74 0.01 -15.82 13.42
N ARG A 75 1.07 -14.98 13.44
CA ARG A 75 2.02 -14.83 12.33
C ARG A 75 2.59 -16.17 11.85
N LYS A 76 2.80 -17.14 12.75
CA LYS A 76 3.29 -18.47 12.38
C LYS A 76 2.31 -19.18 11.45
N LYS A 77 1.01 -19.17 11.78
CA LYS A 77 -0.05 -19.78 10.95
C LYS A 77 -0.19 -19.09 9.59
N LEU A 78 -0.05 -17.75 9.55
CA LEU A 78 -0.08 -17.00 8.29
C LEU A 78 1.07 -17.39 7.34
N ILE A 79 2.27 -17.62 7.88
CA ILE A 79 3.42 -18.06 7.07
C ILE A 79 3.16 -19.47 6.49
N TYR A 80 2.63 -20.41 7.28
CA TYR A 80 2.29 -21.75 6.79
C TYR A 80 1.21 -21.72 5.70
N ILE A 81 0.13 -20.95 5.89
CA ILE A 81 -0.96 -20.83 4.91
C ILE A 81 -0.47 -20.17 3.62
N SER A 82 0.41 -19.15 3.73
CA SER A 82 1.03 -18.48 2.59
C SER A 82 1.84 -19.45 1.73
N GLY A 83 2.65 -20.31 2.35
CA GLY A 83 3.42 -21.33 1.63
C GLY A 83 2.54 -22.32 0.87
N VAL A 84 1.46 -22.79 1.47
CA VAL A 84 0.50 -23.69 0.80
C VAL A 84 -0.20 -22.99 -0.36
N ALA A 85 -0.66 -21.74 -0.17
CA ALA A 85 -1.30 -20.96 -1.22
C ALA A 85 -0.37 -20.69 -2.41
N ALA A 86 0.90 -20.36 -2.14
CA ALA A 86 1.91 -20.16 -3.17
C ALA A 86 2.17 -21.46 -3.97
N ALA A 87 2.27 -22.61 -3.30
CA ALA A 87 2.44 -23.90 -3.97
C ALA A 87 1.23 -24.26 -4.85
N VAL A 88 0.01 -23.97 -4.37
CA VAL A 88 -1.23 -24.16 -5.16
C VAL A 88 -1.26 -23.24 -6.37
N LEU A 89 -0.89 -21.97 -6.22
CA LEU A 89 -0.82 -21.03 -7.35
C LEU A 89 0.25 -21.43 -8.37
N LEU A 90 1.40 -21.92 -7.90
CA LEU A 90 2.46 -22.42 -8.77
C LEU A 90 1.98 -23.65 -9.55
N LEU A 91 1.38 -24.62 -8.86
CA LEU A 91 0.78 -25.79 -9.52
C LEU A 91 -0.28 -25.39 -10.53
N PHE A 92 -1.22 -24.51 -10.15
CA PHE A 92 -2.27 -24.03 -11.02
C PHE A 92 -1.71 -23.32 -12.26
N THR A 93 -0.70 -22.47 -12.08
CA THR A 93 -0.05 -21.78 -13.20
C THR A 93 0.64 -22.79 -14.11
N LEU A 94 1.34 -23.79 -13.57
CA LEU A 94 2.05 -24.79 -14.37
C LEU A 94 1.10 -25.73 -15.13
N THR A 95 -0.04 -26.12 -14.52
CA THR A 95 -0.96 -27.09 -15.12
C THR A 95 -1.94 -26.46 -16.10
N PHE A 96 -2.37 -25.21 -15.88
CA PHE A 96 -3.38 -24.55 -16.72
C PHE A 96 -2.79 -23.58 -17.75
N ASN A 97 -1.50 -23.23 -17.68
CA ASN A 97 -0.84 -22.41 -18.70
C ASN A 97 -0.32 -23.27 -19.87
N SER A 98 -1.23 -24.01 -20.51
CA SER A 98 -0.95 -24.63 -21.80
C SER A 98 -1.39 -23.67 -22.90
N LYS A 99 -0.56 -22.65 -23.16
CA LYS A 99 -0.69 -21.87 -24.38
C LYS A 99 -0.43 -22.83 -25.55
N SER A 100 -1.46 -23.16 -26.29
CA SER A 100 -1.31 -23.81 -27.59
C SER A 100 -0.57 -22.82 -28.48
N ASN A 101 0.74 -22.99 -28.63
CA ASN A 101 1.54 -22.23 -29.57
C ASN A 101 1.10 -22.68 -30.97
N ASN A 102 0.12 -21.99 -31.53
CA ASN A 102 -0.32 -22.24 -32.88
C ASN A 102 0.70 -21.60 -33.83
N TRP A 103 1.71 -22.37 -34.22
CA TRP A 103 2.73 -21.97 -35.21
C TRP A 103 2.13 -21.66 -36.59
N ASN A 104 0.85 -22.00 -36.81
CA ASN A 104 0.12 -21.71 -38.04
C ASN A 104 -0.22 -20.23 -38.24
N ASN A 105 0.18 -19.34 -37.32
CA ASN A 105 -0.01 -17.89 -37.44
C ASN A 105 1.32 -17.13 -37.52
N LEU A 106 2.40 -17.80 -37.92
CA LEU A 106 3.61 -17.13 -38.34
C LEU A 106 3.34 -16.45 -39.68
N ASP A 107 3.45 -15.13 -39.70
CA ASP A 107 3.36 -14.36 -40.94
C ASP A 107 4.64 -14.57 -41.76
N PHE A 108 4.53 -14.68 -43.08
CA PHE A 108 5.67 -14.89 -43.96
C PHE A 108 6.67 -13.73 -43.82
N GLU A 109 6.16 -12.50 -43.76
CA GLU A 109 6.94 -11.27 -43.56
C GLU A 109 7.68 -11.29 -42.20
N MET A 110 7.10 -11.89 -41.16
CA MET A 110 7.76 -12.01 -39.86
C MET A 110 8.92 -13.00 -39.90
N VAL A 111 8.74 -14.13 -40.59
CA VAL A 111 9.76 -15.16 -40.74
C VAL A 111 10.92 -14.67 -41.60
N GLU A 112 10.61 -14.02 -42.73
CA GLU A 112 11.59 -13.41 -43.62
C GLU A 112 12.45 -12.37 -42.87
N ASN A 113 11.82 -11.44 -42.17
CA ASN A 113 12.53 -10.43 -41.38
C ASN A 113 13.39 -11.05 -40.29
N TYR A 114 12.92 -12.11 -39.61
CA TYR A 114 13.71 -12.82 -38.60
C TYR A 114 14.96 -13.48 -39.21
N MET A 115 14.82 -14.14 -40.36
CA MET A 115 15.94 -14.78 -41.07
C MET A 115 16.99 -13.77 -41.53
N ILE A 116 16.56 -12.61 -42.05
CA ILE A 116 17.46 -11.54 -42.51
C ILE A 116 18.15 -10.85 -41.33
N THR A 117 17.44 -10.59 -40.23
CA THR A 117 17.96 -9.77 -39.11
C THR A 117 18.96 -10.52 -38.24
N GLU A 118 18.73 -11.81 -38.01
CA GLU A 118 19.58 -12.61 -37.11
C GLU A 118 20.75 -13.28 -37.84
N ASP A 119 20.98 -12.95 -39.12
CA ASP A 119 22.07 -13.48 -39.96
C ASP A 119 22.17 -15.02 -39.89
N ILE A 120 21.01 -15.67 -39.84
CA ILE A 120 20.91 -17.12 -39.56
C ILE A 120 21.33 -17.93 -40.78
N LEU A 121 21.30 -17.36 -41.98
CA LEU A 121 21.51 -18.07 -43.23
C LEU A 121 22.84 -17.68 -43.87
N ASP A 122 23.88 -18.49 -43.66
CA ASP A 122 25.07 -18.42 -44.51
C ASP A 122 24.73 -18.96 -45.90
N SER A 123 25.35 -18.37 -46.93
CA SER A 123 25.34 -18.83 -48.32
C SER A 123 25.55 -20.34 -48.47
N TYR A 124 26.41 -20.95 -47.64
CA TYR A 124 26.65 -22.39 -47.63
C TYR A 124 25.46 -23.19 -47.10
N GLU A 125 24.73 -22.67 -46.12
CA GLU A 125 23.55 -23.30 -45.55
C GLU A 125 22.38 -23.22 -46.54
N ILE A 126 22.20 -22.08 -47.22
CA ILE A 126 21.23 -21.94 -48.31
C ILE A 126 21.54 -22.93 -49.44
N ALA A 127 22.81 -23.05 -49.84
CA ALA A 127 23.24 -24.01 -50.87
C ALA A 127 22.96 -25.46 -50.46
N SER A 128 23.06 -25.80 -49.17
CA SER A 128 22.75 -27.14 -48.67
C SER A 128 21.26 -27.49 -48.71
N LEU A 129 20.38 -26.48 -48.71
CA LEU A 129 18.94 -26.63 -48.81
C LEU A 129 18.44 -26.72 -50.26
N LEU A 130 19.32 -26.48 -51.24
CA LEU A 130 19.01 -26.52 -52.67
C LEU A 130 19.49 -27.86 -53.25
N PRO A 131 18.62 -28.87 -53.39
CA PRO A 131 19.04 -30.19 -53.84
C PRO A 131 19.48 -30.14 -55.30
N GLU A 132 20.44 -30.98 -55.69
CA GLU A 132 21.02 -30.99 -57.04
C GLU A 132 19.97 -31.28 -58.13
N GLU A 133 18.87 -31.95 -57.79
CA GLU A 133 17.72 -32.19 -58.66
C GLU A 133 16.91 -30.92 -58.99
N ASP A 134 17.00 -29.87 -58.17
CA ASP A 134 16.38 -28.58 -58.44
C ASP A 134 17.27 -27.67 -59.29
N LEU A 135 18.57 -28.00 -59.42
CA LEU A 135 19.56 -27.29 -60.23
C LEU A 135 19.52 -27.68 -61.72
N ILE A 136 18.35 -28.04 -62.24
CA ILE A 136 18.19 -28.40 -63.65
C ILE A 136 17.93 -27.14 -64.48
N GLU A 137 18.58 -27.02 -65.63
CA GLU A 137 18.49 -25.88 -66.56
C GLU A 137 17.03 -25.46 -66.85
N SER A 138 16.11 -26.41 -66.96
CA SER A 138 14.68 -26.16 -67.19
C SER A 138 13.99 -25.31 -66.13
N ASN A 139 14.49 -25.32 -64.89
CA ASN A 139 13.93 -24.54 -63.78
C ASN A 139 14.35 -23.07 -63.87
N PHE A 140 15.51 -22.77 -64.46
CA PHE A 140 16.01 -21.40 -64.63
C PHE A 140 15.51 -20.74 -65.92
N ILE A 141 15.19 -21.54 -66.95
CA ILE A 141 14.68 -21.03 -68.25
C ILE A 141 13.32 -20.30 -68.10
N GLN A 142 12.53 -20.63 -67.08
CA GLN A 142 11.21 -20.00 -66.84
C GLN A 142 11.29 -18.68 -66.05
N ILE A 143 12.49 -18.27 -65.61
CA ILE A 143 12.67 -16.99 -64.94
C ILE A 143 12.83 -15.92 -66.03
N ASP A 144 11.76 -15.17 -66.28
CA ASP A 144 11.81 -14.01 -67.17
C ASP A 144 12.57 -12.88 -66.48
N PHE A 145 13.85 -12.75 -66.82
CA PHE A 145 14.66 -11.65 -66.30
C PHE A 145 14.38 -10.39 -67.12
N ASN A 146 13.83 -9.37 -66.47
CA ASN A 146 13.73 -8.05 -67.08
C ASN A 146 15.15 -7.48 -67.31
N GLU A 147 15.47 -7.16 -68.57
CA GLU A 147 16.74 -6.58 -68.99
C GLU A 147 17.08 -5.30 -68.21
N GLU A 148 16.08 -4.45 -67.92
CA GLU A 148 16.26 -3.23 -67.13
C GLU A 148 16.70 -3.53 -65.68
N ASN A 149 16.17 -4.62 -65.10
CA ASN A 149 16.54 -5.01 -63.74
C ASN A 149 17.97 -5.58 -63.71
N ILE A 150 18.38 -6.33 -64.74
CA ILE A 150 19.74 -6.83 -64.88
C ILE A 150 20.71 -5.65 -65.05
N GLU A 151 20.42 -4.72 -65.96
CA GLU A 151 21.26 -3.55 -66.21
C GLU A 151 21.46 -2.74 -64.93
N ASN A 152 20.37 -2.45 -64.20
CA ASN A 152 20.45 -1.71 -62.94
C ASN A 152 21.24 -2.47 -61.86
N TYR A 153 21.09 -3.79 -61.77
CA TYR A 153 21.88 -4.57 -60.81
C TYR A 153 23.37 -4.52 -61.13
N LEU A 154 23.73 -4.71 -62.41
CA LEU A 154 25.11 -4.67 -62.87
C LEU A 154 25.71 -3.26 -62.67
N LEU A 155 25.01 -2.19 -63.03
CA LEU A 155 25.52 -0.82 -62.85
C LEU A 155 25.74 -0.44 -61.39
N ASN A 156 24.93 -0.97 -60.46
CA ASN A 156 25.00 -0.58 -59.06
C ASN A 156 25.93 -1.47 -58.21
N ASN A 157 26.22 -2.69 -58.65
CA ASN A 157 26.98 -3.67 -57.86
C ASN A 157 28.22 -4.22 -58.56
N LEU A 158 28.43 -3.93 -59.85
CA LEU A 158 29.60 -4.37 -60.60
C LEU A 158 30.54 -3.18 -60.82
N ASP A 159 31.74 -3.26 -60.26
CA ASP A 159 32.78 -2.27 -60.56
C ASP A 159 33.49 -2.61 -61.88
N ILE A 160 33.79 -1.59 -62.68
CA ILE A 160 34.42 -1.75 -64.01
C ILE A 160 35.80 -2.42 -63.90
N GLU A 161 36.49 -2.26 -62.77
CA GLU A 161 37.80 -2.87 -62.51
C GLU A 161 37.71 -4.41 -62.50
N ASP A 162 36.61 -4.99 -61.99
CA ASP A 162 36.40 -6.45 -61.92
C ASP A 162 36.30 -7.09 -63.32
N LEU A 163 35.84 -6.33 -64.32
CA LEU A 163 35.71 -6.77 -65.71
C LEU A 163 37.03 -6.75 -66.51
N THR A 164 38.08 -6.15 -65.95
CA THR A 164 39.37 -5.94 -66.65
C THR A 164 40.50 -6.83 -66.13
N THR A 165 40.21 -7.76 -65.23
CA THR A 165 41.20 -8.70 -64.71
C THR A 165 41.38 -9.87 -65.69
N GLU A 166 42.58 -9.94 -66.28
CA GLU A 166 43.21 -11.17 -66.81
C GLU A 166 44.04 -11.83 -65.69
#